data_AF-A0A1Y4TPQ4-F1
#
_entry.id   AF-A0A1Y4TPQ4-F1
#
_cell.length_a   1.000
_cell.length_b   1.000
_cell.length_c   1.000
_cell.angle_alpha   90.00
_cell.angle_beta   90.00
_cell.angle_gamma   90.00
#
_symmetry.space_group_name_H-M   'P 1'
#
loop_
_entity.id
_entity.type
_entity.pdbx_description
1 polymer ?
#
loop_
_entity_poly.entity_id
_entity_poly.type
_entity_poly.pdbx_seq_one_letter_code
_entity_poly.pdbx_strand_id
1 'polypeptide(L)'
;MIQAVVGSGGKTTLIHRLATEARAQGKKVLVTTTTHMRIEPDTLLSGETAPILQALEEKGYAMAGLPLGEKICALPPDVYRAACAAADLVLIEADGSRSLPLKFPREQEPVIPDNTDEILVVCGLNGLGRPAREVCHRLDLVTACLGISENTVITPVHVQRLVTEGYLKPLRQQYPDKKVVLMPRDNGSLYQRAVASLLAREQDVSVLDPAWFALQPALIICGAGHVGREVADLASRLDFDIRVIDARPELVTRERFPAARQLICDSYDHLNDHLEPGACYVVVTPDHQADYQCVSTILPTPYTYLGMLGSRRKAASAFRQLEEAGFSRQQIDSIHAPIGLSIGAVTPTEIAFSIMAQIIQVKNQHPVSSADRNLLESQEKGVLCVVIEAQGSVPRREGSMMLVTASQVLGTIGGGESEYQAICHAREHAGLDIQTYGLHQSAAAEPDTACGGQIKVLFLPV
;
A
#
# COMPACT_ATOMS: atom_id res chain seq x y z
N MET A 1 14.90 11.12 30.50
CA MET A 1 14.05 11.57 29.37
C MET A 1 12.69 10.92 29.50
N ILE A 2 11.60 11.67 29.32
CA ILE A 2 10.22 11.20 29.47
C ILE A 2 9.47 11.43 28.15
N GLN A 3 8.97 10.35 27.56
CA GLN A 3 8.26 10.37 26.30
C GLN A 3 6.81 9.89 26.49
N ALA A 4 5.84 10.72 26.10
CA ALA A 4 4.44 10.36 26.07
C ALA A 4 4.05 9.86 24.68
N VAL A 5 3.50 8.65 24.59
CA VAL A 5 3.07 8.01 23.35
C VAL A 5 1.55 8.08 23.26
N VAL A 6 1.06 8.76 22.23
CA VAL A 6 -0.37 9.02 21.98
C VAL A 6 -0.80 8.51 20.60
N GLY A 7 -2.09 8.57 20.30
CA GLY A 7 -2.62 8.16 19.00
C GLY A 7 -3.01 6.68 18.93
N SER A 8 -2.93 6.07 17.76
CA SER A 8 -3.48 4.75 17.50
C SER A 8 -2.68 3.96 16.47
N GLY A 9 -2.87 2.63 16.47
CA GLY A 9 -2.24 1.75 15.50
C GLY A 9 -0.74 1.53 15.73
N GLY A 10 -0.38 0.94 16.87
CA GLY A 10 0.99 0.48 17.15
C GLY A 10 1.71 1.16 18.31
N LYS A 11 1.01 1.85 19.22
CA LYS A 11 1.62 2.50 20.40
C LYS A 11 2.43 1.54 21.26
N THR A 12 1.81 0.44 21.69
CA THR A 12 2.46 -0.59 22.52
C THR A 12 3.67 -1.18 21.79
N THR A 13 3.55 -1.45 20.48
CA THR A 13 4.68 -1.91 19.64
C THR A 13 5.82 -0.89 19.59
N LEU A 14 5.52 0.40 19.46
CA LEU A 14 6.53 1.46 19.49
C LEU A 14 7.21 1.54 20.86
N ILE A 15 6.44 1.50 21.95
CA ILE A 15 6.96 1.50 23.33
C ILE A 15 7.94 0.34 23.52
N HIS A 16 7.57 -0.88 23.13
CA HIS A 16 8.45 -2.04 23.24
C HIS A 16 9.73 -1.92 22.43
N ARG A 17 9.62 -1.41 21.20
CA ARG A 17 10.79 -1.17 20.36
C ARG A 17 11.73 -0.17 21.01
N LEU A 18 11.23 0.99 21.44
CA LEU A 18 12.04 2.02 22.10
C LEU A 18 12.66 1.52 23.40
N ALA A 19 11.91 0.77 24.20
CA ALA A 19 12.42 0.15 25.42
C ALA A 19 13.56 -0.84 25.11
N THR A 20 13.39 -1.69 24.11
CA THR A 20 14.41 -2.66 23.69
C THR A 20 15.68 -1.96 23.19
N GLU A 21 15.54 -0.96 22.32
CA GLU A 21 16.66 -0.17 21.79
C GLU A 21 17.42 0.56 22.89
N ALA A 22 16.70 1.18 23.84
CA ALA A 22 17.32 1.87 24.97
C ALA A 22 18.04 0.91 25.93
N ARG A 23 17.44 -0.26 26.22
CA ARG A 23 18.07 -1.29 27.06
C ARG A 23 19.31 -1.88 26.42
N ALA A 24 19.32 -2.05 25.09
CA ALA A 24 20.51 -2.48 24.35
C ALA A 24 21.68 -1.47 24.48
N GLN A 25 21.37 -0.21 24.78
CA GLN A 25 22.35 0.84 25.10
C GLN A 25 22.69 0.91 26.60
N GLY A 26 22.22 -0.03 27.41
CA GLY A 26 22.47 -0.07 28.86
C GLY A 26 21.63 0.89 29.70
N LYS A 27 20.59 1.52 29.12
CA LYS A 27 19.72 2.46 29.84
C LYS A 27 18.67 1.74 30.68
N LYS A 28 18.37 2.31 31.85
CA LYS A 28 17.22 1.91 32.69
C LYS A 28 15.93 2.47 32.10
N VAL A 29 14.97 1.60 31.82
CA VAL A 29 13.71 1.98 31.16
C VAL A 29 12.50 1.71 32.04
N LEU A 30 11.67 2.73 32.25
CA LEU A 30 10.35 2.61 32.86
C LEU A 30 9.26 2.67 31.78
N VAL A 31 8.33 1.72 31.80
CA VAL A 31 7.11 1.73 30.99
C VAL A 31 5.89 1.87 31.90
N THR A 32 5.03 2.83 31.64
CA THR A 32 3.80 3.05 32.41
C THR A 32 2.70 3.68 31.57
N THR A 33 1.56 4.04 32.17
CA THR A 33 0.41 4.65 31.49
C THR A 33 -0.20 5.76 32.33
N THR A 34 -0.80 6.77 31.70
CA THR A 34 -1.68 7.75 32.36
C THR A 34 -3.15 7.39 32.22
N THR A 35 -3.47 6.38 31.41
CA THR A 35 -4.82 5.89 31.18
C THR A 35 -4.87 4.41 31.51
N HIS A 36 -4.85 3.55 30.50
CA HIS A 36 -4.92 2.11 30.65
C HIS A 36 -4.01 1.43 29.64
N MET A 37 -3.24 0.45 30.11
CA MET A 37 -2.34 -0.35 29.27
C MET A 37 -2.55 -1.82 29.59
N ARG A 38 -2.39 -2.73 28.62
CA ARG A 38 -2.57 -4.18 28.87
C ARG A 38 -1.51 -4.69 29.84
N ILE A 39 -1.88 -5.60 30.74
CA ILE A 39 -0.91 -6.33 31.57
C ILE A 39 -0.12 -7.29 30.68
N GLU A 40 1.20 -7.27 30.81
CA GLU A 40 2.13 -8.18 30.14
C GLU A 40 2.89 -9.04 31.16
N PRO A 41 3.51 -10.17 30.74
CA PRO A 41 4.41 -10.92 31.61
C PRO A 41 5.46 -9.99 32.23
N ASP A 42 5.71 -10.14 33.53
CA ASP A 42 6.62 -9.31 34.32
C ASP A 42 6.16 -7.87 34.62
N THR A 43 4.91 -7.51 34.32
CA THR A 43 4.35 -6.22 34.77
C THR A 43 4.28 -6.17 36.29
N LEU A 44 4.87 -5.13 36.88
CA LEU A 44 4.80 -4.85 38.31
C LEU A 44 3.45 -4.20 38.64
N LEU A 45 2.55 -5.00 39.20
CA LEU A 45 1.23 -4.58 39.68
C LEU A 45 1.32 -3.97 41.08
N SER A 46 2.14 -2.93 41.23
CA SER A 46 2.44 -2.34 42.53
C SER A 46 2.20 -0.84 42.54
N GLY A 47 1.62 -0.35 43.63
CA GLY A 47 1.54 1.07 43.98
C GLY A 47 2.70 1.51 44.87
N GLU A 48 3.77 0.73 44.96
CA GLU A 48 4.91 1.00 45.82
C GLU A 48 6.17 1.27 45.00
N THR A 49 7.03 2.12 45.55
CA THR A 49 8.25 2.56 44.86
C THR A 49 9.34 1.48 44.86
N ALA A 50 9.52 0.77 45.98
CA ALA A 50 10.64 -0.16 46.16
C ALA A 50 10.73 -1.27 45.10
N PRO A 51 9.63 -1.98 44.73
CA PRO A 51 9.70 -3.02 43.70
C PRO A 51 10.08 -2.49 42.33
N ILE A 52 9.64 -1.27 42.00
CA ILE A 52 9.94 -0.64 40.71
C ILE A 52 11.42 -0.25 40.64
N LEU A 53 11.95 0.36 41.70
CA LEU A 53 13.37 0.72 41.79
C LEU A 53 14.27 -0.51 41.71
N GLN A 54 13.92 -1.58 42.45
CA GLN A 54 14.66 -2.84 42.42
C GLN A 54 14.70 -3.43 41.00
N ALA A 55 13.57 -3.47 40.29
CA ALA A 55 13.53 -3.99 38.93
C ALA A 55 14.35 -3.14 37.94
N LEU A 56 14.32 -1.80 38.08
CA LEU A 56 15.15 -0.90 37.28
C LEU A 56 16.65 -1.11 37.55
N GLU A 57 17.05 -1.40 38.78
CA GLU A 57 18.44 -1.68 39.13
C GLU A 57 18.91 -3.06 38.66
N GLU A 58 18.13 -4.11 38.93
CA GLU A 58 18.52 -5.49 38.64
C GLU A 58 18.36 -5.88 37.17
N LYS A 59 17.29 -5.41 36.51
CA LYS A 59 16.91 -5.82 35.15
C LYS A 59 17.10 -4.72 34.10
N GLY A 60 17.36 -3.49 34.53
CA GLY A 60 17.37 -2.31 33.65
C GLY A 60 16.00 -1.98 33.05
N TYR A 61 14.92 -2.58 33.56
CA TYR A 61 13.57 -2.46 33.00
C TYR A 61 12.50 -2.67 34.05
N ALA A 62 11.49 -1.80 34.04
CA ALA A 62 10.27 -2.00 34.79
C ALA A 62 9.07 -1.55 33.97
N MET A 63 8.06 -2.42 33.83
CA MET A 63 6.72 -2.01 33.42
C MET A 63 5.84 -1.99 34.66
N ALA A 64 5.19 -0.87 34.97
CA ALA A 64 4.52 -0.70 36.25
C ALA A 64 3.23 0.14 36.18
N GLY A 65 2.25 -0.26 36.97
CA GLY A 65 0.98 0.45 37.16
C GLY A 65 0.08 -0.26 38.17
N LEU A 66 -1.02 0.36 38.55
CA LEU A 66 -2.00 -0.25 39.45
C LEU A 66 -2.91 -1.22 38.67
N PRO A 67 -3.25 -2.39 39.22
CA PRO A 67 -4.09 -3.36 38.52
C PRO A 67 -5.52 -2.84 38.32
N LEU A 68 -6.04 -3.00 37.10
CA LEU A 68 -7.42 -2.72 36.68
C LEU A 68 -7.91 -3.81 35.72
N GLY A 69 -8.42 -4.92 36.27
CA GLY A 69 -8.82 -6.08 35.47
C GLY A 69 -7.62 -6.66 34.70
N GLU A 70 -7.74 -6.78 33.38
CA GLU A 70 -6.66 -7.24 32.50
C GLU A 70 -5.68 -6.13 32.07
N LYS A 71 -5.79 -4.94 32.67
CA LYS A 71 -5.00 -3.76 32.36
C LYS A 71 -4.33 -3.21 33.62
N ILE A 72 -3.32 -2.38 33.43
CA ILE A 72 -2.84 -1.45 34.46
C ILE A 72 -3.44 -0.07 34.22
N CYS A 73 -3.61 0.71 35.29
CA CYS A 73 -3.84 2.15 35.24
C CYS A 73 -2.66 2.91 35.87
N ALA A 74 -2.79 4.24 35.94
CA ALA A 74 -1.73 5.14 36.35
C ALA A 74 -1.15 4.82 37.75
N LEU A 75 0.17 5.00 37.88
CA LEU A 75 0.86 4.94 39.17
C LEU A 75 0.46 6.12 40.07
N PRO A 76 0.49 5.96 41.41
CA PRO A 76 0.35 7.10 42.33
C PRO A 76 1.39 8.19 42.03
N PRO A 77 1.06 9.49 42.15
CA PRO A 77 1.96 10.58 41.74
C PRO A 77 3.36 10.54 42.38
N ASP A 78 3.45 10.18 43.66
CA ASP A 78 4.73 10.11 44.37
C ASP A 78 5.60 8.94 43.89
N VAL A 79 4.97 7.80 43.62
CA VAL A 79 5.62 6.59 43.08
C VAL A 79 6.09 6.84 41.66
N TYR A 80 5.24 7.45 40.83
CA TYR A 80 5.58 7.85 39.47
C TYR A 80 6.81 8.78 39.45
N ARG A 81 6.82 9.82 40.30
CA ARG A 81 7.95 10.76 40.39
C ARG A 81 9.25 10.07 40.82
N ALA A 82 9.18 9.21 41.83
CA ALA A 82 10.35 8.45 42.29
C ALA A 82 10.87 7.49 41.21
N ALA A 83 9.98 6.77 40.52
CA ALA A 83 10.35 5.87 39.43
C ALA A 83 10.95 6.63 38.22
N CYS A 84 10.41 7.81 37.89
CA CYS A 84 10.96 8.66 36.83
C CYS A 84 12.38 9.14 37.15
N ALA A 85 12.65 9.49 38.42
CA ALA A 85 13.98 9.93 38.84
C ALA A 85 15.04 8.82 38.76
N ALA A 86 14.64 7.56 38.80
CA ALA A 86 15.53 6.41 38.76
C ALA A 86 15.72 5.80 37.35
N ALA A 87 14.94 6.23 36.37
CA ALA A 87 14.99 5.73 35.00
C ALA A 87 15.68 6.74 34.06
N ASP A 88 16.49 6.24 33.13
CA ASP A 88 17.10 7.07 32.08
C ASP A 88 16.06 7.45 31.01
N LEU A 89 15.12 6.53 30.74
CA LEU A 89 14.02 6.70 29.80
C LEU A 89 12.70 6.25 30.43
N VAL A 90 11.68 7.10 30.34
CA VAL A 90 10.30 6.79 30.75
C VAL A 90 9.41 6.83 29.51
N LEU A 91 8.68 5.75 29.24
CA LEU A 91 7.73 5.62 28.14
C LEU A 91 6.31 5.52 28.70
N ILE A 92 5.44 6.43 28.29
CA ILE A 92 4.10 6.57 28.86
C ILE A 92 3.04 6.37 27.78
N GLU A 93 2.19 5.35 27.90
CA GLU A 93 0.99 5.26 27.06
C GLU A 93 -0.09 6.22 27.56
N ALA A 94 -0.44 7.23 26.77
CA ALA A 94 -1.24 8.38 27.23
C ALA A 94 -2.68 8.44 26.67
N ASP A 95 -3.10 7.47 25.87
CA ASP A 95 -4.49 7.34 25.40
C ASP A 95 -4.86 5.94 24.86
N GLY A 96 -6.16 5.61 24.79
CA GLY A 96 -6.65 4.31 24.31
C GLY A 96 -7.26 4.36 22.90
N SER A 97 -7.15 3.28 22.11
CA SER A 97 -7.79 3.19 20.77
C SER A 97 -8.59 1.91 20.51
N ARG A 98 -8.74 1.02 21.50
CA ARG A 98 -9.33 -0.33 21.34
C ARG A 98 -8.72 -1.14 20.18
N SER A 99 -7.40 -1.03 19.99
CA SER A 99 -6.66 -1.72 18.92
C SER A 99 -7.04 -1.33 17.48
N LEU A 100 -7.91 -0.32 17.30
CA LEU A 100 -8.18 0.23 15.98
C LEU A 100 -7.01 1.13 15.53
N PRO A 101 -6.72 1.16 14.21
CA PRO A 101 -5.57 1.87 13.67
C PRO A 101 -5.71 3.39 13.72
N LEU A 102 -6.94 3.91 13.63
CA LEU A 102 -7.24 5.34 13.60
C LEU A 102 -8.20 5.73 14.72
N LYS A 103 -8.10 6.98 15.16
CA LYS A 103 -9.06 7.58 16.11
C LYS A 103 -9.01 9.10 16.06
N PHE A 104 -10.02 9.70 16.68
CA PHE A 104 -9.99 11.09 17.09
C PHE A 104 -10.04 11.18 18.64
N PRO A 105 -9.22 12.05 19.28
CA PRO A 105 -9.25 12.19 20.72
C PRO A 105 -10.54 12.85 21.21
N ARG A 106 -10.86 12.63 22.50
CA ARG A 106 -11.91 13.38 23.19
C ARG A 106 -11.31 14.66 23.74
N GLU A 107 -12.14 15.61 24.15
CA GLU A 107 -11.72 16.90 24.70
C GLU A 107 -10.72 16.77 25.88
N GLN A 108 -10.84 15.73 26.70
CA GLN A 108 -9.96 15.47 27.86
C GLN A 108 -8.78 14.51 27.55
N GLU A 109 -8.58 14.14 26.29
CA GLU A 109 -7.49 13.28 25.85
C GLU A 109 -6.60 13.97 24.81
N PRO A 110 -5.29 13.63 24.73
CA PRO A 110 -4.57 12.67 25.58
C PRO A 110 -4.18 13.26 26.96
N VAL A 111 -3.99 12.39 27.95
CA VAL A 111 -3.58 12.80 29.31
C VAL A 111 -2.06 12.79 29.39
N ILE A 112 -1.43 13.95 29.18
CA ILE A 112 0.02 14.12 29.14
C ILE A 112 0.55 14.63 30.48
N PRO A 113 1.56 13.98 31.09
CA PRO A 113 2.19 14.50 32.29
C PRO A 113 2.99 15.79 32.03
N ASP A 114 2.96 16.72 32.98
CA ASP A 114 3.64 18.02 32.88
C ASP A 114 5.16 17.90 32.73
N ASN A 115 5.76 16.85 33.29
CA ASN A 115 7.18 16.54 33.19
C ASN A 115 7.59 15.80 31.90
N THR A 116 6.68 15.63 30.94
CA THR A 116 7.01 15.02 29.63
C THR A 116 7.98 15.90 28.83
N ASP A 117 9.05 15.32 28.29
CA ASP A 117 10.02 16.03 27.44
C ASP A 117 9.58 16.03 25.96
N GLU A 118 9.05 14.90 25.48
CA GLU A 118 8.69 14.69 24.08
C GLU A 118 7.36 13.93 23.96
N ILE A 119 6.53 14.31 22.99
CA ILE A 119 5.25 13.67 22.69
C ILE A 119 5.35 12.98 21.33
N LEU A 120 5.17 11.66 21.33
CA LEU A 120 5.21 10.80 20.15
C LEU A 120 3.78 10.47 19.71
N VAL A 121 3.35 11.07 18.60
CA VAL A 121 2.01 10.87 18.03
C VAL A 121 2.04 9.69 17.07
N VAL A 122 1.44 8.57 17.47
CA VAL A 122 1.41 7.35 16.66
C VAL A 122 0.18 7.33 15.76
N CYS A 123 0.39 7.00 14.48
CA CYS A 123 -0.71 6.83 13.53
C CYS A 123 -0.52 5.56 12.69
N GLY A 124 -1.41 4.58 12.82
CA GLY A 124 -1.37 3.35 12.03
C GLY A 124 -1.96 3.52 10.63
N LEU A 125 -1.23 3.03 9.62
CA LEU A 125 -1.66 3.09 8.21
C LEU A 125 -2.40 1.85 7.71
N ASN A 126 -2.57 0.83 8.57
CA ASN A 126 -3.29 -0.40 8.23
C ASN A 126 -4.79 -0.20 7.96
N GLY A 127 -5.33 1.00 8.23
CA GLY A 127 -6.71 1.35 7.93
C GLY A 127 -6.94 1.94 6.53
N LEU A 128 -5.88 2.24 5.78
CA LEU A 128 -6.00 2.80 4.42
C LEU A 128 -6.72 1.82 3.49
N GLY A 129 -7.60 2.35 2.63
CA GLY A 129 -8.37 1.56 1.67
C GLY A 129 -9.57 0.82 2.28
N ARG A 130 -9.90 1.06 3.56
CA ARG A 130 -11.02 0.41 4.26
C ARG A 130 -12.08 1.42 4.71
N PRO A 131 -13.35 1.00 4.87
CA PRO A 131 -14.41 1.87 5.37
C PRO A 131 -14.12 2.40 6.78
N ALA A 132 -14.44 3.66 7.05
CA ALA A 132 -14.21 4.32 8.34
C ALA A 132 -14.77 3.53 9.54
N ARG A 133 -15.97 2.96 9.41
CA ARG A 133 -16.63 2.14 10.45
C ARG A 133 -15.81 0.94 10.94
N GLU A 134 -14.91 0.43 10.10
CA GLU A 134 -14.09 -0.75 10.43
C GLU A 134 -12.77 -0.40 11.11
N VAL A 135 -12.28 0.83 10.92
CA VAL A 135 -10.88 1.19 11.21
C VAL A 135 -10.74 2.37 12.17
N CYS A 136 -11.84 3.07 12.48
CA CYS A 136 -11.83 4.28 13.30
C CYS A 136 -12.47 4.04 14.67
N HIS A 137 -11.71 4.28 15.75
CA HIS A 137 -12.26 4.38 17.09
C HIS A 137 -12.93 5.75 17.28
N ARG A 138 -14.11 5.77 17.93
CA ARG A 138 -14.95 6.98 18.12
C ARG A 138 -15.39 7.56 16.77
N LEU A 139 -16.07 6.71 16.02
CA LEU A 139 -16.49 7.00 14.65
C LEU A 139 -17.21 8.35 14.54
N ASP A 140 -18.09 8.69 15.48
CA ASP A 140 -18.82 9.97 15.47
C ASP A 140 -17.90 11.21 15.48
N LEU A 141 -16.80 11.16 16.25
CA LEU A 141 -15.83 12.25 16.28
C LEU A 141 -14.98 12.31 15.00
N VAL A 142 -14.65 11.13 14.46
CA VAL A 142 -13.90 11.01 13.21
C VAL A 142 -14.72 11.53 12.03
N THR A 143 -15.98 11.11 11.90
CA THR A 143 -16.87 11.56 10.82
C THR A 143 -17.17 13.05 10.93
N ALA A 144 -17.35 13.58 12.14
CA ALA A 144 -17.51 15.01 12.38
C ALA A 144 -16.25 15.81 11.98
N CYS A 145 -15.06 15.35 12.40
CA CYS A 145 -13.79 16.01 12.06
C CYS A 145 -13.54 16.04 10.54
N LEU A 146 -13.83 14.93 9.86
CA LEU A 146 -13.50 14.76 8.44
C LEU A 146 -14.61 15.25 7.50
N GLY A 147 -15.86 15.30 7.97
CA GLY A 147 -17.02 15.58 7.13
C GLY A 147 -17.36 14.42 6.19
N ILE A 148 -17.24 13.17 6.65
CA ILE A 148 -17.44 11.95 5.84
C ILE A 148 -18.51 11.03 6.43
N SER A 149 -19.04 10.11 5.62
CA SER A 149 -19.92 9.04 6.10
C SER A 149 -19.13 7.85 6.67
N GLU A 150 -19.79 7.03 7.50
CA GLU A 150 -19.18 5.82 8.09
C GLU A 150 -18.69 4.78 7.07
N ASN A 151 -19.25 4.79 5.85
CA ASN A 151 -18.90 3.87 4.76
C ASN A 151 -17.80 4.45 3.85
N THR A 152 -17.37 5.69 4.09
CA THR A 152 -16.32 6.32 3.30
C THR A 152 -15.01 5.58 3.50
N VAL A 153 -14.35 5.26 2.39
CA VAL A 153 -13.03 4.61 2.38
C VAL A 153 -11.98 5.61 2.88
N ILE A 154 -11.16 5.19 3.84
CA ILE A 154 -10.12 6.04 4.41
C ILE A 154 -8.94 6.18 3.43
N THR A 155 -8.56 7.42 3.15
CA THR A 155 -7.45 7.83 2.28
C THR A 155 -6.32 8.44 3.11
N PRO A 156 -5.10 8.60 2.55
CA PRO A 156 -4.03 9.31 3.25
C PRO A 156 -4.40 10.72 3.70
N VAL A 157 -5.16 11.46 2.87
CA VAL A 157 -5.62 12.81 3.20
C VAL A 157 -6.52 12.81 4.44
N HIS A 158 -7.41 11.81 4.57
CA HIS A 158 -8.20 11.63 5.80
C HIS A 158 -7.30 11.39 7.01
N VAL A 159 -6.28 10.54 6.88
CA VAL A 159 -5.34 10.25 7.96
C VAL A 159 -4.54 11.51 8.36
N GLN A 160 -3.99 12.24 7.39
CA GLN A 160 -3.24 13.48 7.63
C GLN A 160 -4.10 14.49 8.38
N ARG A 161 -5.36 14.68 7.96
CA ARG A 161 -6.29 15.60 8.63
C ARG A 161 -6.62 15.15 10.05
N LEU A 162 -6.90 13.87 10.27
CA LEU A 162 -7.17 13.35 11.63
C LEU A 162 -6.01 13.59 12.58
N VAL A 163 -4.79 13.32 12.14
CA VAL A 163 -3.60 13.50 12.97
C VAL A 163 -3.30 14.98 13.20
N THR A 164 -3.47 15.81 12.16
CA THR A 164 -3.21 17.25 12.24
C THR A 164 -4.18 17.95 13.19
N GLU A 165 -5.49 17.73 13.01
CA GLU A 165 -6.54 18.39 13.80
C GLU A 165 -6.70 17.75 15.19
N GLY A 166 -6.53 16.43 15.30
CA GLY A 166 -6.71 15.73 16.56
C GLY A 166 -5.50 15.81 17.49
N TYR A 167 -4.28 15.86 16.94
CA TYR A 167 -3.06 15.72 17.73
C TYR A 167 -2.09 16.87 17.51
N LEU A 168 -1.58 17.08 16.30
CA LEU A 168 -0.46 18.00 16.10
C LEU A 168 -0.80 19.45 16.48
N LYS A 169 -1.93 19.99 16.00
CA LYS A 169 -2.35 21.36 16.32
C LYS A 169 -2.67 21.53 17.81
N PRO A 170 -3.56 20.72 18.44
CA PRO A 170 -3.89 20.90 19.85
C PRO A 170 -2.70 20.71 20.78
N LEU A 171 -1.85 19.70 20.53
CA LEU A 171 -0.70 19.42 21.39
C LEU A 171 0.37 20.53 21.32
N ARG A 172 0.63 21.08 20.14
CA ARG A 172 1.56 22.22 20.01
C ARG A 172 1.02 23.49 20.64
N GLN A 173 -0.31 23.68 20.61
CA GLN A 173 -0.94 24.81 21.29
C GLN A 173 -0.91 24.66 22.81
N GLN A 174 -1.18 23.46 23.33
CA GLN A 174 -1.22 23.17 24.76
C GLN A 174 0.19 23.05 25.37
N TYR A 175 1.17 22.58 24.60
CA TYR A 175 2.53 22.32 25.05
C TYR A 175 3.58 22.94 24.10
N PRO A 176 3.67 24.28 24.04
CA PRO A 176 4.52 24.99 23.08
C PRO A 176 6.01 24.69 23.24
N ASP A 177 6.44 24.35 24.47
CA ASP A 177 7.84 24.07 24.79
C ASP A 177 8.22 22.60 24.60
N LYS A 178 7.25 21.72 24.33
CA LYS A 178 7.49 20.27 24.16
C LYS A 178 7.68 19.92 22.69
N LYS A 179 8.59 18.99 22.42
CA LYS A 179 8.77 18.45 21.08
C LYS A 179 7.63 17.48 20.76
N VAL A 180 6.86 17.75 19.70
CA VAL A 180 5.78 16.87 19.21
C VAL A 180 6.21 16.24 17.89
N VAL A 181 6.31 14.91 17.86
CA VAL A 181 6.81 14.14 16.71
C VAL A 181 5.75 13.16 16.23
N LEU A 182 5.40 13.21 14.95
CA LEU A 182 4.56 12.22 14.31
C LEU A 182 5.37 10.96 14.00
N MET A 183 4.87 9.82 14.46
CA MET A 183 5.41 8.48 14.27
C MET A 183 4.39 7.61 13.52
N PRO A 184 4.28 7.75 12.18
CA PRO A 184 3.45 6.86 11.39
C PRO A 184 3.95 5.42 11.53
N ARG A 185 3.02 4.48 11.54
CA ARG A 185 3.33 3.04 11.58
C ARG A 185 2.86 2.42 10.28
N ASP A 186 3.84 2.20 9.41
CA ASP A 186 3.78 1.26 8.30
C ASP A 186 4.45 -0.05 8.71
N ASN A 187 3.95 -1.16 8.19
CA ASN A 187 4.64 -2.46 8.12
C ASN A 187 4.21 -3.17 6.81
N GLY A 188 3.85 -2.41 5.77
CA GLY A 188 3.03 -2.91 4.67
C GLY A 188 3.56 -2.58 3.28
N SER A 189 2.70 -2.11 2.40
CA SER A 189 3.05 -1.88 0.99
C SER A 189 4.00 -0.69 0.79
N LEU A 190 4.70 -0.64 -0.35
CA LEU A 190 5.51 0.52 -0.73
C LEU A 190 4.72 1.84 -0.65
N TYR A 191 3.43 1.82 -1.01
CA TYR A 191 2.54 2.98 -0.88
C TYR A 191 2.39 3.44 0.57
N GLN A 192 2.14 2.52 1.49
CA GLN A 192 2.01 2.86 2.91
C GLN A 192 3.32 3.43 3.47
N ARG A 193 4.47 2.90 3.07
CA ARG A 193 5.80 3.43 3.45
C ARG A 193 6.03 4.84 2.89
N ALA A 194 5.66 5.08 1.63
CA ALA A 194 5.74 6.40 1.02
C ALA A 194 4.84 7.43 1.73
N VAL A 195 3.60 7.05 2.05
CA VAL A 195 2.67 7.88 2.83
C VAL A 195 3.20 8.13 4.26
N ALA A 196 3.74 7.11 4.93
CA ALA A 196 4.37 7.25 6.23
C ALA A 196 5.54 8.24 6.19
N SER A 197 6.37 8.17 5.16
CA SER A 197 7.50 9.08 4.97
C SER A 197 7.08 10.55 4.85
N LEU A 198 6.01 10.82 4.09
CA LEU A 198 5.42 12.15 3.95
C LEU A 198 4.79 12.63 5.27
N LEU A 199 3.99 11.79 5.92
CA LEU A 199 3.37 12.11 7.21
C LEU A 199 4.41 12.43 8.29
N ALA A 200 5.46 11.62 8.41
CA ALA A 200 6.52 11.83 9.40
C ALA A 200 7.25 13.17 9.24
N ARG A 201 7.21 13.74 8.02
CA ARG A 201 7.80 15.04 7.65
C ARG A 201 6.75 16.14 7.51
N GLU A 202 5.50 15.85 7.86
CA GLU A 202 4.35 16.76 7.77
C GLU A 202 4.18 17.38 6.38
N GLN A 203 4.53 16.62 5.33
CA GLN A 203 4.33 17.01 3.94
C GLN A 203 2.96 16.60 3.42
N ASP A 204 2.50 17.28 2.38
CA ASP A 204 1.24 16.97 1.71
C ASP A 204 1.27 15.54 1.15
N VAL A 205 0.33 14.71 1.61
CA VAL A 205 0.22 13.32 1.15
C VAL A 205 -0.52 13.18 -0.17
N SER A 206 -1.20 14.23 -0.64
CA SER A 206 -1.94 14.24 -1.92
C SER A 206 -1.02 14.26 -3.14
N VAL A 207 0.28 14.49 -2.95
CA VAL A 207 1.29 14.40 -4.01
C VAL A 207 1.47 12.97 -4.53
N LEU A 208 0.95 11.96 -3.83
CA LEU A 208 0.95 10.57 -4.26
C LEU A 208 -0.44 10.14 -4.70
N ASP A 209 -0.55 9.63 -5.92
CA ASP A 209 -1.76 8.96 -6.37
C ASP A 209 -1.68 7.45 -6.02
N PRO A 210 -2.63 6.89 -5.26
CA PRO A 210 -2.67 5.45 -5.00
C PRO A 210 -2.68 4.58 -6.26
N ALA A 211 -3.21 5.07 -7.39
CA ALA A 211 -3.21 4.35 -8.65
C ALA A 211 -1.79 4.07 -9.18
N TRP A 212 -0.80 4.91 -8.83
CA TRP A 212 0.60 4.68 -9.18
C TRP A 212 1.21 3.49 -8.46
N PHE A 213 0.60 3.00 -7.38
CA PHE A 213 1.09 1.86 -6.60
C PHE A 213 0.26 0.59 -6.80
N ALA A 214 -0.77 0.64 -7.65
CA ALA A 214 -1.58 -0.52 -7.99
C ALA A 214 -0.77 -1.49 -8.87
N LEU A 215 -0.83 -2.79 -8.56
CA LEU A 215 -0.30 -3.81 -9.46
C LEU A 215 -1.05 -3.82 -10.79
N GLN A 216 -0.41 -4.36 -11.83
CA GLN A 216 -1.11 -4.70 -13.07
C GLN A 216 -2.28 -5.65 -12.75
N PRO A 217 -3.45 -5.49 -13.39
CA PRO A 217 -4.57 -6.41 -13.22
C PRO A 217 -4.12 -7.82 -13.59
N ALA A 218 -4.63 -8.82 -12.87
CA ALA A 218 -4.37 -10.21 -13.21
C ALA A 218 -4.85 -10.53 -14.63
N LEU A 219 -4.08 -11.36 -15.35
CA LEU A 219 -4.49 -11.94 -16.62
C LEU A 219 -4.88 -13.39 -16.39
N ILE A 220 -6.19 -13.66 -16.44
CA ILE A 220 -6.76 -14.99 -16.27
C ILE A 220 -7.06 -15.56 -17.65
N ILE A 221 -6.33 -16.62 -18.01
CA ILE A 221 -6.42 -17.27 -19.32
C ILE A 221 -7.25 -18.55 -19.15
N CYS A 222 -8.46 -18.55 -19.69
CA CYS A 222 -9.32 -19.72 -19.75
C CYS A 222 -9.02 -20.49 -21.05
N GLY A 223 -8.27 -21.57 -20.93
CA GLY A 223 -7.82 -22.40 -22.05
C GLY A 223 -6.29 -22.42 -22.17
N ALA A 224 -5.71 -23.57 -21.83
CA ALA A 224 -4.27 -23.81 -21.90
C ALA A 224 -3.81 -24.31 -23.28
N GLY A 225 -4.56 -24.01 -24.36
CA GLY A 225 -4.23 -24.38 -25.73
C GLY A 225 -2.99 -23.64 -26.29
N HIS A 226 -2.73 -23.77 -27.59
CA HIS A 226 -1.59 -23.10 -28.23
C HIS A 226 -1.66 -21.57 -28.10
N VAL A 227 -2.83 -20.96 -28.34
CA VAL A 227 -3.01 -19.50 -28.21
C VAL A 227 -2.84 -19.05 -26.75
N GLY A 228 -3.43 -19.78 -25.79
CA GLY A 228 -3.29 -19.45 -24.36
C GLY A 228 -1.84 -19.47 -23.88
N ARG A 229 -1.02 -20.40 -24.40
CA ARG A 229 0.43 -20.44 -24.13
C ARG A 229 1.15 -19.20 -24.65
N GLU A 230 0.92 -18.82 -25.90
CA GLU A 230 1.55 -17.64 -26.50
C GLU A 230 1.11 -16.34 -25.81
N VAL A 231 -0.16 -16.25 -25.41
CA VAL A 231 -0.68 -15.12 -24.61
C VAL A 231 0.05 -15.05 -23.26
N ALA A 232 0.20 -16.17 -22.55
CA ALA A 232 0.92 -16.22 -21.28
C ALA A 232 2.41 -15.81 -21.45
N ASP A 233 3.09 -16.27 -22.50
CA ASP A 233 4.49 -15.91 -22.75
C ASP A 233 4.64 -14.39 -22.97
N LEU A 234 3.83 -13.79 -23.85
CA LEU A 234 3.88 -12.35 -24.10
C LEU A 234 3.49 -11.55 -22.86
N ALA A 235 2.47 -11.99 -22.12
CA ALA A 235 2.02 -11.34 -20.90
C ALA A 235 3.11 -11.33 -19.82
N SER A 236 3.98 -12.34 -19.77
CA SER A 236 5.07 -12.42 -18.78
C SER A 236 6.12 -11.34 -19.01
N ARG A 237 6.34 -10.94 -20.26
CA ARG A 237 7.25 -9.85 -20.66
C ARG A 237 6.65 -8.46 -20.43
N LEU A 238 5.37 -8.41 -20.07
CA LEU A 238 4.58 -7.21 -19.83
C LEU A 238 4.13 -7.12 -18.35
N ASP A 239 4.74 -7.91 -17.48
CA ASP A 239 4.56 -7.93 -16.02
C ASP A 239 3.12 -8.21 -15.53
N PHE A 240 2.32 -8.93 -16.31
CA PHE A 240 0.98 -9.37 -15.86
C PHE A 240 1.08 -10.49 -14.82
N ASP A 241 0.15 -10.49 -13.85
CA ASP A 241 -0.08 -11.64 -12.98
C ASP A 241 -0.84 -12.73 -13.73
N ILE A 242 -0.13 -13.75 -14.21
CA ILE A 242 -0.75 -14.75 -15.09
C ILE A 242 -1.31 -15.90 -14.27
N ARG A 243 -2.59 -16.21 -14.52
CA ARG A 243 -3.24 -17.45 -14.09
C ARG A 243 -3.78 -18.17 -15.30
N VAL A 244 -3.60 -19.49 -15.32
CA VAL A 244 -4.09 -20.33 -16.43
C VAL A 244 -5.02 -21.37 -15.86
N ILE A 245 -6.22 -21.47 -16.43
CA ILE A 245 -7.22 -22.48 -16.10
C ILE A 245 -7.55 -23.33 -17.33
N ASP A 246 -7.51 -24.65 -17.17
CA ASP A 246 -7.99 -25.62 -18.17
C ASP A 246 -8.33 -26.93 -17.46
N ALA A 247 -9.33 -27.66 -17.94
CA ALA A 247 -9.73 -28.95 -17.37
C ALA A 247 -8.74 -30.09 -17.68
N ARG A 248 -7.79 -29.88 -18.61
CA ARG A 248 -6.84 -30.89 -19.06
C ARG A 248 -5.52 -30.83 -18.29
N PRO A 249 -5.23 -31.80 -17.40
CA PRO A 249 -4.04 -31.77 -16.55
C PRO A 249 -2.73 -31.78 -17.34
N GLU A 250 -2.69 -32.42 -18.51
CA GLU A 250 -1.52 -32.48 -19.38
C GLU A 250 -1.14 -31.11 -19.97
N LEU A 251 -2.09 -30.17 -20.03
CA LEU A 251 -1.85 -28.83 -20.53
C LEU A 251 -1.43 -27.86 -19.43
N VAL A 252 -1.89 -28.06 -18.20
CA VAL A 252 -1.71 -27.12 -17.09
C VAL A 252 -0.41 -27.44 -16.32
N THR A 253 0.72 -27.35 -17.02
CA THR A 253 2.04 -27.73 -16.48
C THR A 253 3.01 -26.56 -16.38
N ARG A 254 3.92 -26.61 -15.41
CA ARG A 254 4.99 -25.62 -15.21
C ARG A 254 5.94 -25.51 -16.41
N GLU A 255 6.16 -26.60 -17.14
CA GLU A 255 6.98 -26.59 -18.35
C GLU A 255 6.34 -25.75 -19.47
N ARG A 256 5.01 -25.82 -19.62
CA ARG A 256 4.29 -25.03 -20.63
C ARG A 256 4.11 -23.58 -20.22
N PHE A 257 3.99 -23.33 -18.92
CA PHE A 257 3.69 -22.02 -18.33
C PHE A 257 4.63 -21.70 -17.15
N PRO A 258 5.93 -21.49 -17.40
CA PRO A 258 6.92 -21.28 -16.34
C PRO A 258 6.66 -19.99 -15.54
N ALA A 259 6.17 -18.95 -16.21
CA ALA A 259 5.90 -17.64 -15.62
C ALA A 259 4.50 -17.50 -14.98
N ALA A 260 3.61 -18.49 -15.13
CA ALA A 260 2.28 -18.41 -14.53
C ALA A 260 2.36 -18.51 -13.01
N ARG A 261 1.76 -17.57 -12.28
CA ARG A 261 1.71 -17.61 -10.81
C ARG A 261 0.91 -18.81 -10.34
N GLN A 262 -0.24 -19.04 -10.97
CA GLN A 262 -1.14 -20.14 -10.67
C GLN A 262 -1.53 -20.91 -11.92
N LEU A 263 -1.54 -22.24 -11.75
CA LEU A 263 -1.94 -23.22 -12.74
C LEU A 263 -3.10 -24.00 -12.14
N ILE A 264 -4.29 -23.80 -12.70
CA ILE A 264 -5.56 -24.28 -12.16
C ILE A 264 -6.08 -25.38 -13.08
N CYS A 265 -6.00 -26.62 -12.61
CA CYS A 265 -6.55 -27.77 -13.33
C CYS A 265 -7.97 -28.05 -12.80
N ASP A 266 -8.98 -27.43 -13.41
CA ASP A 266 -10.37 -27.49 -12.94
C ASP A 266 -11.35 -27.33 -14.12
N SER A 267 -12.61 -27.73 -13.91
CA SER A 267 -13.69 -27.48 -14.87
C SER A 267 -14.03 -25.98 -14.92
N TYR A 268 -14.47 -25.51 -16.09
CA TYR A 268 -15.00 -24.15 -16.24
C TYR A 268 -16.31 -23.94 -15.46
N ASP A 269 -16.99 -25.01 -15.03
CA ASP A 269 -18.16 -24.92 -14.14
C ASP A 269 -17.79 -24.36 -12.75
N HIS A 270 -16.54 -24.54 -12.32
CA HIS A 270 -16.03 -24.01 -11.04
C HIS A 270 -15.28 -22.69 -11.22
N LEU A 271 -15.37 -22.04 -12.40
CA LEU A 271 -14.64 -20.81 -12.69
C LEU A 271 -14.93 -19.69 -11.69
N ASN A 272 -16.14 -19.68 -11.10
CA ASN A 272 -16.55 -18.69 -10.10
C ASN A 272 -15.60 -18.64 -8.87
N ASP A 273 -14.98 -19.75 -8.51
CA ASP A 273 -14.05 -19.83 -7.38
C ASP A 273 -12.67 -19.22 -7.69
N HIS A 274 -12.41 -18.94 -8.96
CA HIS A 274 -11.11 -18.48 -9.47
C HIS A 274 -11.19 -17.06 -10.06
N LEU A 275 -12.34 -16.39 -9.99
CA LEU A 275 -12.52 -15.03 -10.47
C LEU A 275 -11.81 -14.02 -9.56
N GLU A 276 -11.27 -12.98 -10.19
CA GLU A 276 -10.71 -11.81 -9.53
C GLU A 276 -11.37 -10.53 -10.05
N PRO A 277 -11.95 -9.70 -9.16
CA PRO A 277 -12.48 -8.39 -9.55
C PRO A 277 -11.40 -7.52 -10.18
N GLY A 278 -11.72 -6.90 -11.33
CA GLY A 278 -10.81 -6.04 -12.07
C GLY A 278 -9.77 -6.79 -12.92
N ALA A 279 -9.81 -8.12 -13.00
CA ALA A 279 -8.91 -8.88 -13.87
C ALA A 279 -9.21 -8.69 -15.37
N CYS A 280 -8.23 -9.04 -16.19
CA CYS A 280 -8.36 -9.24 -17.63
C CYS A 280 -8.58 -10.72 -17.91
N TYR A 281 -9.65 -11.07 -18.60
CA TYR A 281 -10.01 -12.45 -18.95
C TYR A 281 -9.82 -12.72 -20.44
N VAL A 282 -9.12 -13.80 -20.75
CA VAL A 282 -8.90 -14.29 -22.11
C VAL A 282 -9.49 -15.68 -22.23
N VAL A 283 -10.61 -15.79 -22.94
CA VAL A 283 -11.32 -17.04 -23.18
C VAL A 283 -10.86 -17.62 -24.52
N VAL A 284 -10.05 -18.67 -24.47
CA VAL A 284 -9.39 -19.35 -25.59
C VAL A 284 -9.57 -20.87 -25.47
N THR A 285 -10.80 -21.31 -25.16
CA THR A 285 -11.14 -22.70 -24.86
C THR A 285 -11.34 -23.52 -26.16
N PRO A 286 -11.37 -24.87 -26.09
CA PRO A 286 -11.36 -25.72 -27.29
C PRO A 286 -12.72 -25.79 -28.03
N ASP A 287 -13.85 -25.50 -27.38
CA ASP A 287 -15.18 -25.67 -28.00
C ASP A 287 -16.16 -24.51 -27.66
N HIS A 288 -17.40 -24.62 -28.14
CA HIS A 288 -18.41 -23.57 -28.00
C HIS A 288 -19.05 -23.52 -26.60
N GLN A 289 -19.15 -24.66 -25.92
CA GLN A 289 -19.84 -24.75 -24.64
C GLN A 289 -18.96 -24.18 -23.53
N ALA A 290 -17.66 -24.52 -23.55
CA ALA A 290 -16.68 -24.00 -22.60
C ALA A 290 -16.52 -22.46 -22.71
N ASP A 291 -16.53 -21.91 -23.92
CA ASP A 291 -16.49 -20.47 -24.14
C ASP A 291 -17.71 -19.77 -23.53
N TYR A 292 -18.91 -20.29 -23.78
CA TYR A 292 -20.15 -19.76 -23.20
C TYR A 292 -20.10 -19.80 -21.67
N GLN A 293 -19.74 -20.94 -21.07
CA GLN A 293 -19.62 -21.11 -19.61
C GLN A 293 -18.67 -20.09 -18.99
N CYS A 294 -17.50 -19.88 -19.61
CA CYS A 294 -16.54 -18.89 -19.12
C CYS A 294 -17.14 -17.49 -19.15
N VAL A 295 -17.65 -17.07 -20.32
CA VAL A 295 -18.17 -15.72 -20.51
C VAL A 295 -19.39 -15.47 -19.62
N SER A 296 -20.35 -16.39 -19.52
CA SER A 296 -21.54 -16.23 -18.68
C SER A 296 -21.20 -16.12 -17.19
N THR A 297 -20.13 -16.78 -16.75
CA THR A 297 -19.68 -16.76 -15.35
C THR A 297 -18.92 -15.47 -15.02
N ILE A 298 -18.12 -14.95 -15.97
CA ILE A 298 -17.33 -13.72 -15.77
C ILE A 298 -18.20 -12.47 -15.90
N LEU A 299 -19.15 -12.45 -16.84
CA LEU A 299 -19.92 -11.27 -17.23
C LEU A 299 -20.66 -10.52 -16.10
N PRO A 300 -21.15 -11.19 -15.02
CA PRO A 300 -21.74 -10.53 -13.86
C PRO A 300 -20.75 -9.81 -12.95
N THR A 301 -19.44 -10.04 -13.09
CA THR A 301 -18.41 -9.52 -12.19
C THR A 301 -17.81 -8.20 -12.70
N PRO A 302 -17.23 -7.36 -11.81
CA PRO A 302 -16.39 -6.26 -12.25
C PRO A 302 -15.09 -6.80 -12.88
N TYR A 303 -14.81 -6.48 -14.14
CA TYR A 303 -13.57 -6.86 -14.84
C TYR A 303 -13.01 -5.68 -15.64
N THR A 304 -11.70 -5.72 -15.93
CA THR A 304 -11.03 -4.70 -16.77
C THR A 304 -11.14 -5.03 -18.25
N TYR A 305 -11.12 -6.31 -18.59
CA TYR A 305 -11.20 -6.78 -19.98
C TYR A 305 -11.81 -8.18 -20.03
N LEU A 306 -12.68 -8.43 -21.00
CA LEU A 306 -13.20 -9.78 -21.30
C LEU A 306 -13.15 -10.00 -22.82
N GLY A 307 -12.29 -10.93 -23.23
CA GLY A 307 -12.11 -11.29 -24.62
C GLY A 307 -12.42 -12.76 -24.86
N MET A 308 -13.08 -13.06 -25.98
CA MET A 308 -13.40 -14.43 -26.38
C MET A 308 -12.90 -14.72 -27.79
N LEU A 309 -12.08 -15.75 -27.91
CA LEU A 309 -11.56 -16.23 -29.18
C LEU A 309 -12.67 -16.96 -29.96
N GLY A 310 -12.85 -16.56 -31.21
CA GLY A 310 -13.77 -17.25 -32.09
C GLY A 310 -14.09 -16.45 -33.34
N SER A 311 -14.56 -17.15 -34.37
CA SER A 311 -15.11 -16.50 -35.55
C SER A 311 -16.34 -15.67 -35.18
N ARG A 312 -16.71 -14.70 -36.03
CA ARG A 312 -17.97 -13.94 -35.86
C ARG A 312 -19.20 -14.85 -35.69
N ARG A 313 -19.19 -16.01 -36.34
CA ARG A 313 -20.25 -17.02 -36.24
C ARG A 313 -20.29 -17.69 -34.86
N LYS A 314 -19.11 -18.01 -34.30
CA LYS A 314 -18.97 -18.55 -32.93
C LYS A 314 -19.44 -17.53 -31.89
N ALA A 315 -18.99 -16.28 -32.02
CA ALA A 315 -19.43 -15.18 -31.16
C ALA A 315 -20.94 -14.97 -31.18
N ALA A 316 -21.55 -14.92 -32.38
CA ALA A 316 -22.99 -14.75 -32.52
C ALA A 316 -23.81 -15.89 -31.86
N SER A 317 -23.27 -17.11 -31.80
CA SER A 317 -23.92 -18.22 -31.11
C SER A 317 -23.87 -18.06 -29.59
N ALA A 318 -22.71 -17.68 -29.04
CA ALA A 318 -22.57 -17.43 -27.61
C ALA A 318 -23.45 -16.26 -27.16
N PHE A 319 -23.51 -15.19 -27.97
CA PHE A 319 -24.32 -14.01 -27.66
C PHE A 319 -25.81 -14.32 -27.61
N ARG A 320 -26.33 -15.17 -28.51
CA ARG A 320 -27.73 -15.63 -28.42
C ARG A 320 -28.02 -16.39 -27.14
N GLN A 321 -27.12 -17.28 -26.72
CA GLN A 321 -27.29 -18.01 -25.45
C GLN A 321 -27.26 -17.07 -24.24
N LEU A 322 -26.41 -16.03 -24.27
CA LEU A 322 -26.37 -15.02 -23.21
C LEU A 322 -27.68 -14.19 -23.18
N GLU A 323 -28.22 -13.81 -24.35
CA GLU A 323 -29.52 -13.13 -24.43
C GLU A 323 -30.64 -14.01 -23.87
N GLU A 324 -30.68 -15.30 -24.24
CA GLU A 324 -31.64 -16.29 -23.71
C GLU A 324 -31.51 -16.49 -22.20
N ALA A 325 -30.28 -16.39 -21.66
CA ALA A 325 -30.01 -16.44 -20.23
C ALA A 325 -30.32 -15.12 -19.48
N GLY A 326 -30.79 -14.08 -20.18
CA GLY A 326 -31.24 -12.82 -19.60
C GLY A 326 -30.17 -11.75 -19.43
N PHE A 327 -28.98 -11.92 -20.02
CA PHE A 327 -27.97 -10.87 -20.02
C PHE A 327 -28.40 -9.69 -20.90
N SER A 328 -28.16 -8.48 -20.40
CA SER A 328 -28.50 -7.25 -21.13
C SER A 328 -27.59 -7.07 -22.36
N ARG A 329 -28.10 -6.35 -23.36
CA ARG A 329 -27.33 -6.02 -24.56
C ARG A 329 -26.05 -5.25 -24.24
N GLN A 330 -26.11 -4.35 -23.27
CA GLN A 330 -24.95 -3.59 -22.79
C GLN A 330 -23.85 -4.50 -22.22
N GLN A 331 -24.22 -5.52 -21.45
CA GLN A 331 -23.26 -6.51 -20.97
C GLN A 331 -22.65 -7.28 -22.13
N ILE A 332 -23.47 -7.78 -23.06
CA ILE A 332 -22.97 -8.59 -24.18
C ILE A 332 -22.04 -7.78 -25.09
N ASP A 333 -22.38 -6.52 -25.39
CA ASP A 333 -21.58 -5.64 -26.25
C ASP A 333 -20.24 -5.23 -25.60
N SER A 334 -20.05 -5.45 -24.29
CA SER A 334 -18.77 -5.25 -23.60
C SER A 334 -17.75 -6.38 -23.81
N ILE A 335 -18.17 -7.51 -24.41
CA ILE A 335 -17.29 -8.65 -24.71
C ILE A 335 -16.53 -8.38 -26.03
N HIS A 336 -15.20 -8.49 -25.99
CA HIS A 336 -14.38 -8.44 -27.20
C HIS A 336 -14.38 -9.79 -27.93
N ALA A 337 -15.30 -9.95 -28.89
CA ALA A 337 -15.41 -11.15 -29.72
C ALA A 337 -15.69 -10.81 -31.21
N PRO A 338 -14.79 -11.11 -32.15
CA PRO A 338 -13.50 -11.79 -31.96
C PRO A 338 -12.52 -10.98 -31.11
N ILE A 339 -11.79 -11.68 -30.26
CA ILE A 339 -10.73 -11.11 -29.41
C ILE A 339 -9.56 -10.57 -30.24
N GLY A 340 -8.91 -9.51 -29.73
CA GLY A 340 -7.70 -8.92 -30.30
C GLY A 340 -7.94 -7.83 -31.34
N LEU A 341 -6.90 -7.04 -31.63
CA LEU A 341 -6.94 -6.00 -32.65
C LEU A 341 -6.99 -6.61 -34.07
N SER A 342 -7.66 -5.92 -35.00
CA SER A 342 -7.75 -6.34 -36.40
C SER A 342 -6.45 -6.02 -37.16
N ILE A 343 -5.39 -6.79 -36.88
CA ILE A 343 -4.06 -6.64 -37.51
C ILE A 343 -3.78 -7.67 -38.61
N GLY A 344 -4.77 -8.49 -38.98
CA GLY A 344 -4.58 -9.57 -39.96
C GLY A 344 -3.79 -10.78 -39.43
N ALA A 345 -3.84 -11.02 -38.11
CA ALA A 345 -3.14 -12.12 -37.45
C ALA A 345 -3.59 -13.50 -37.97
N VAL A 346 -2.62 -14.38 -38.22
CA VAL A 346 -2.83 -15.75 -38.73
C VAL A 346 -2.20 -16.80 -37.80
N THR A 347 -0.99 -16.55 -37.32
CA THR A 347 -0.28 -17.51 -36.44
C THR A 347 -0.72 -17.39 -34.98
N PRO A 348 -0.58 -18.43 -34.13
CA PRO A 348 -0.90 -18.33 -32.71
C PRO A 348 -0.19 -17.17 -31.99
N THR A 349 1.09 -16.92 -32.33
CA THR A 349 1.86 -15.80 -31.77
C THR A 349 1.36 -14.45 -32.24
N GLU A 350 1.00 -14.29 -33.52
CA GLU A 350 0.37 -13.06 -34.03
C GLU A 350 -1.01 -12.80 -33.38
N ILE A 351 -1.79 -13.87 -33.18
CA ILE A 351 -3.08 -13.79 -32.48
C ILE A 351 -2.85 -13.37 -31.03
N ALA A 352 -1.88 -13.98 -30.33
CA ALA A 352 -1.54 -13.58 -28.97
C ALA A 352 -1.08 -12.12 -28.89
N PHE A 353 -0.28 -11.65 -29.86
CA PHE A 353 0.13 -10.26 -29.96
C PHE A 353 -1.08 -9.32 -30.15
N SER A 354 -2.03 -9.67 -31.04
CA SER A 354 -3.24 -8.87 -31.26
C SER A 354 -4.13 -8.80 -30.01
N ILE A 355 -4.22 -9.89 -29.25
CA ILE A 355 -4.92 -9.97 -27.95
C ILE A 355 -4.24 -9.05 -26.94
N MET A 356 -2.93 -9.20 -26.73
CA MET A 356 -2.19 -8.38 -25.76
C MET A 356 -2.23 -6.89 -26.12
N ALA A 357 -2.17 -6.54 -27.41
CA ALA A 357 -2.32 -5.17 -27.86
C ALA A 357 -3.71 -4.59 -27.53
N GLN A 358 -4.77 -5.37 -27.70
CA GLN A 358 -6.13 -4.94 -27.33
C GLN A 358 -6.29 -4.82 -25.81
N ILE A 359 -5.74 -5.75 -25.03
CA ILE A 359 -5.73 -5.68 -23.57
C ILE A 359 -5.04 -4.41 -23.11
N ILE A 360 -3.85 -4.10 -23.64
CA ILE A 360 -3.12 -2.86 -23.31
C ILE A 360 -3.95 -1.63 -23.71
N GLN A 361 -4.56 -1.63 -24.90
CA GLN A 361 -5.40 -0.53 -25.37
C GLN A 361 -6.56 -0.25 -24.42
N VAL A 362 -7.23 -1.28 -23.89
CA VAL A 362 -8.36 -1.14 -22.97
C VAL A 362 -7.88 -0.79 -21.56
N LYS A 363 -6.92 -1.57 -21.03
CA LYS A 363 -6.37 -1.40 -19.68
C LYS A 363 -5.84 0.01 -19.45
N ASN A 364 -5.14 0.58 -20.44
CA ASN A 364 -4.50 1.89 -20.31
C ASN A 364 -5.46 3.07 -20.60
N GLN A 365 -6.76 2.83 -20.84
CA GLN A 365 -7.77 3.90 -20.82
C GLN A 365 -7.93 4.48 -19.41
N HIS A 366 -7.59 3.69 -18.39
CA HIS A 366 -7.48 4.14 -17.01
C HIS A 366 -5.99 4.21 -16.62
N PRO A 367 -5.57 5.21 -15.83
CA PRO A 367 -4.19 5.28 -15.33
C PRO A 367 -3.90 4.07 -14.45
N VAL A 368 -3.10 3.13 -14.96
CA VAL A 368 -2.54 2.02 -14.18
C VAL A 368 -1.07 2.31 -13.93
N SER A 369 -0.55 1.88 -12.79
CA SER A 369 0.88 1.96 -12.49
C SER A 369 1.72 1.38 -13.63
N SER A 370 2.83 2.05 -13.93
CA SER A 370 3.88 1.50 -14.80
C SER A 370 5.04 0.88 -14.00
N ALA A 371 4.88 0.78 -12.68
CA ALA A 371 5.87 0.23 -11.78
C ALA A 371 5.93 -1.29 -11.89
N ASP A 372 7.16 -1.81 -11.87
CA ASP A 372 7.44 -3.24 -11.76
C ASP A 372 6.91 -3.78 -10.43
N ARG A 373 6.36 -5.00 -10.45
CA ARG A 373 5.97 -5.76 -9.26
C ARG A 373 7.11 -5.86 -8.25
N ASN A 374 8.33 -6.13 -8.67
CA ASN A 374 9.50 -6.25 -7.79
C ASN A 374 9.73 -4.97 -6.98
N LEU A 375 9.48 -3.81 -7.59
CA LEU A 375 9.54 -2.52 -6.90
C LEU A 375 8.40 -2.42 -5.87
N LEU A 376 7.15 -2.67 -6.28
CA LEU A 376 5.97 -2.51 -5.44
C LEU A 376 5.94 -3.47 -4.23
N GLU A 377 6.44 -4.69 -4.41
CA GLU A 377 6.50 -5.73 -3.38
C GLU A 377 7.78 -5.64 -2.52
N SER A 378 8.76 -4.80 -2.91
CA SER A 378 10.02 -4.65 -2.17
C SER A 378 9.82 -4.13 -0.75
N GLN A 379 10.56 -4.72 0.18
CA GLN A 379 10.67 -4.29 1.58
C GLN A 379 12.03 -3.65 1.88
N GLU A 380 12.85 -3.40 0.85
CA GLU A 380 14.14 -2.75 0.99
C GLU A 380 13.97 -1.29 1.42
N LYS A 381 14.93 -0.82 2.23
CA LYS A 381 15.04 0.58 2.63
C LYS A 381 15.84 1.36 1.59
N GLY A 382 15.40 2.56 1.28
CA GLY A 382 16.07 3.40 0.29
C GLY A 382 15.34 4.70 0.04
N VAL A 383 15.64 5.32 -1.10
CA VAL A 383 14.95 6.53 -1.57
C VAL A 383 14.09 6.14 -2.77
N LEU A 384 12.78 6.21 -2.58
CA LEU A 384 11.79 6.11 -3.64
C LEU A 384 11.76 7.40 -4.43
N CYS A 385 12.07 7.32 -5.71
CA CYS A 385 11.99 8.42 -6.67
C CYS A 385 10.70 8.26 -7.47
N VAL A 386 9.82 9.26 -7.44
CA VAL A 386 8.51 9.23 -8.11
C VAL A 386 8.42 10.41 -9.07
N VAL A 387 8.12 10.16 -10.35
CA VAL A 387 7.77 11.23 -11.29
C VAL A 387 6.38 11.75 -10.92
N ILE A 388 6.31 12.98 -10.41
CA ILE A 388 5.06 13.62 -9.97
C ILE A 388 4.48 14.59 -11.01
N GLU A 389 5.29 14.98 -11.99
CA GLU A 389 4.87 15.86 -13.09
C GLU A 389 5.71 15.55 -14.33
N ALA A 390 5.05 15.47 -15.49
CA ALA A 390 5.68 15.23 -16.78
C ALA A 390 5.15 16.23 -17.82
N GLN A 391 6.04 17.00 -18.45
CA GLN A 391 5.69 17.95 -19.51
C GLN A 391 6.46 17.65 -20.80
N GLY A 392 5.81 17.83 -21.95
CA GLY A 392 6.41 17.58 -23.27
C GLY A 392 6.56 16.10 -23.60
N SER A 393 7.46 15.78 -24.53
CA SER A 393 7.71 14.40 -24.99
C SER A 393 8.67 13.66 -24.08
N VAL A 394 8.16 13.16 -22.95
CA VAL A 394 8.92 12.34 -21.99
C VAL A 394 8.64 10.83 -22.19
N PRO A 395 9.62 9.93 -22.02
CA PRO A 395 9.44 8.49 -22.23
C PRO A 395 8.53 7.83 -21.18
N ARG A 396 8.39 8.45 -20.01
CA ARG A 396 7.63 7.97 -18.85
C ARG A 396 6.80 9.11 -18.28
N ARG A 397 5.58 8.80 -17.83
CA ARG A 397 4.59 9.78 -17.31
C ARG A 397 4.57 9.79 -15.79
N GLU A 398 3.69 10.61 -15.21
CA GLU A 398 3.43 10.63 -13.77
C GLU A 398 3.18 9.21 -13.22
N GLY A 399 3.70 8.94 -12.03
CA GLY A 399 3.63 7.62 -11.40
C GLY A 399 4.71 6.63 -11.83
N SER A 400 5.63 7.02 -12.72
CA SER A 400 6.85 6.24 -12.97
C SER A 400 7.78 6.32 -11.76
N MET A 401 8.33 5.19 -11.33
CA MET A 401 9.03 5.09 -10.05
C MET A 401 10.30 4.23 -10.14
N MET A 402 11.28 4.60 -9.34
CA MET A 402 12.41 3.73 -9.00
C MET A 402 12.73 3.80 -7.49
N LEU A 403 13.16 2.69 -6.90
CA LEU A 403 13.71 2.65 -5.54
C LEU A 403 15.22 2.50 -5.63
N VAL A 404 15.94 3.49 -5.09
CA VAL A 404 17.40 3.47 -5.00
C VAL A 404 17.79 3.03 -3.60
N THR A 405 18.41 1.86 -3.48
CA THR A 405 18.94 1.33 -2.22
C THR A 405 20.46 1.52 -2.17
N ALA A 406 21.08 1.11 -1.05
CA ALA A 406 22.54 1.11 -0.93
C ALA A 406 23.24 0.19 -1.93
N SER A 407 22.58 -0.87 -2.40
CA SER A 407 23.19 -1.93 -3.22
C SER A 407 22.58 -2.07 -4.62
N GLN A 408 21.35 -1.61 -4.85
CA GLN A 408 20.63 -1.85 -6.09
C GLN A 408 19.65 -0.71 -6.43
N VAL A 409 19.14 -0.74 -7.66
CA VAL A 409 18.05 0.13 -8.15
C VAL A 409 16.95 -0.78 -8.68
N LEU A 410 15.72 -0.55 -8.22
CA LEU A 410 14.52 -1.30 -8.66
C LEU A 410 13.58 -0.35 -9.40
N GLY A 411 13.10 -0.73 -10.58
CA GLY A 411 12.25 0.13 -11.42
C GLY A 411 13.04 1.18 -12.21
N THR A 412 12.32 2.13 -12.81
CA THR A 412 12.87 3.16 -13.70
C THR A 412 11.93 4.37 -13.74
N ILE A 413 12.52 5.56 -13.84
CA ILE A 413 11.77 6.82 -14.06
C ILE A 413 11.80 7.29 -15.52
N GLY A 414 12.47 6.54 -16.42
CA GLY A 414 12.54 6.85 -17.84
C GLY A 414 13.86 6.54 -18.52
N GLY A 415 14.90 6.16 -17.77
CA GLY A 415 16.23 5.91 -18.31
C GLY A 415 17.01 7.18 -18.69
N GLY A 416 18.24 6.98 -19.18
CA GLY A 416 19.10 8.05 -19.69
C GLY A 416 19.76 8.91 -18.60
N GLU A 417 20.21 10.11 -19.00
CA GLU A 417 20.97 11.02 -18.14
C GLU A 417 20.15 11.49 -16.92
N SER A 418 18.88 11.83 -17.12
CA SER A 418 18.01 12.28 -16.02
C SER A 418 17.82 11.21 -14.94
N GLU A 419 17.75 9.93 -15.34
CA GLU A 419 17.69 8.82 -14.39
C GLU A 419 19.01 8.64 -13.64
N TYR A 420 20.13 8.72 -14.34
CA TYR A 420 21.45 8.66 -13.70
C TYR A 420 21.64 9.77 -12.66
N GLN A 421 21.28 11.02 -13.00
CA GLN A 421 21.35 12.15 -12.08
C GLN A 421 20.43 11.96 -10.86
N ALA A 422 19.21 11.45 -11.08
CA ALA A 422 18.31 11.13 -9.99
C ALA A 422 18.87 10.02 -9.08
N ILE A 423 19.53 8.99 -9.62
CA ILE A 423 20.19 7.93 -8.82
C ILE A 423 21.31 8.53 -7.96
N CYS A 424 22.15 9.38 -8.53
CA CYS A 424 23.22 10.06 -7.80
C CYS A 424 22.64 10.92 -6.68
N HIS A 425 21.65 11.75 -6.99
CA HIS A 425 20.97 12.60 -6.01
C HIS A 425 20.38 11.77 -4.86
N ALA A 426 19.67 10.67 -5.17
CA ALA A 426 19.07 9.77 -4.18
C ALA A 426 20.11 9.09 -3.26
N ARG A 427 21.33 8.83 -3.74
CA ARG A 427 22.42 8.26 -2.92
C ARG A 427 23.10 9.30 -2.03
N GLU A 428 23.15 10.54 -2.47
CA GLU A 428 23.75 11.64 -1.72
C GLU A 428 22.78 12.27 -0.72
N HIS A 429 21.47 12.22 -1.00
CA HIS A 429 20.43 12.86 -0.21
C HIS A 429 19.49 11.83 0.42
N ALA A 430 19.59 11.67 1.73
CA ALA A 430 18.71 10.81 2.52
C ALA A 430 17.40 11.50 2.96
N GLY A 431 17.16 12.73 2.50
CA GLY A 431 16.02 13.57 2.86
C GLY A 431 14.86 13.47 1.87
N LEU A 432 13.76 14.15 2.20
CA LEU A 432 12.73 14.43 1.21
C LEU A 432 13.19 15.60 0.35
N ASP A 433 13.09 15.46 -0.97
CA ASP A 433 13.43 16.53 -1.91
C ASP A 433 12.61 16.43 -3.19
N ILE A 434 12.56 17.52 -3.95
CA ILE A 434 11.92 17.56 -5.27
C ILE A 434 12.89 18.24 -6.24
N GLN A 435 13.33 17.48 -7.24
CA GLN A 435 14.21 17.98 -8.29
C GLN A 435 13.52 17.94 -9.65
N THR A 436 13.95 18.85 -10.52
CA THR A 436 13.41 18.93 -11.89
C THR A 436 14.51 18.67 -12.89
N TYR A 437 14.30 17.71 -13.78
CA TYR A 437 15.27 17.29 -14.79
C TYR A 437 14.73 17.56 -16.19
N GLY A 438 15.54 18.23 -17.01
CA GLY A 438 15.24 18.45 -18.44
C GLY A 438 15.79 17.32 -19.31
N LEU A 439 15.03 16.90 -20.32
CA LEU A 439 15.51 16.01 -21.37
C LEU A 439 16.19 16.87 -22.45
N HIS A 440 17.48 17.16 -22.27
CA HIS A 440 18.27 17.69 -23.38
C HIS A 440 18.64 16.56 -24.33
N GLN A 441 18.10 16.57 -25.54
CA GLN A 441 18.75 15.85 -26.64
C GLN A 441 20.10 16.50 -26.92
N SER A 442 21.10 15.65 -27.18
CA SER A 442 22.51 15.94 -27.45
C SER A 442 22.83 17.30 -28.09
N ALA A 443 24.01 17.82 -27.75
CA ALA A 443 24.63 19.10 -28.17
C ALA A 443 24.84 19.35 -29.69
N ALA A 444 23.97 18.84 -30.56
CA ALA A 444 24.04 18.96 -32.02
C ALA A 444 22.76 19.57 -32.64
N ALA A 445 21.79 20.05 -31.86
CA ALA A 445 20.58 20.69 -32.37
C ALA A 445 20.63 22.22 -32.17
N GLU A 446 20.31 22.96 -33.24
CA GLU A 446 20.22 24.43 -33.25
C GLU A 446 19.20 24.98 -32.22
N PRO A 447 19.35 26.24 -31.75
CA PRO A 447 18.69 26.75 -30.55
C PRO A 447 17.16 26.88 -30.61
N ASP A 448 16.52 26.70 -31.77
CA ASP A 448 15.12 27.11 -32.00
C ASP A 448 14.13 25.96 -32.27
N THR A 449 14.53 24.70 -32.05
CA THR A 449 13.63 23.53 -32.24
C THR A 449 13.63 22.55 -31.06
N ALA A 450 13.91 23.00 -29.85
CA ALA A 450 13.96 22.13 -28.67
C ALA A 450 12.55 21.73 -28.18
N CYS A 451 11.95 20.71 -28.79
CA CYS A 451 10.81 19.98 -28.21
C CYS A 451 11.33 19.02 -27.12
N GLY A 452 11.94 19.56 -26.07
CA GLY A 452 12.46 18.81 -24.93
C GLY A 452 11.39 18.60 -23.86
N GLY A 453 11.27 17.39 -23.33
CA GLY A 453 10.41 17.10 -22.18
C GLY A 453 11.09 17.46 -20.85
N GLN A 454 10.30 17.66 -19.81
CA GLN A 454 10.78 17.90 -18.45
C GLN A 454 10.02 17.00 -17.47
N ILE A 455 10.73 16.47 -16.47
CA ILE A 455 10.13 15.70 -15.39
C ILE A 455 10.46 16.30 -14.03
N LYS A 456 9.49 16.26 -13.13
CA LYS A 456 9.66 16.61 -11.72
C LYS A 456 9.63 15.34 -10.89
N VAL A 457 10.69 15.10 -10.12
CA VAL A 457 10.91 13.86 -9.38
C VAL A 457 10.90 14.18 -7.89
N LEU A 458 10.02 13.50 -7.17
CA LEU A 458 9.93 13.49 -5.72
C LEU A 458 10.82 12.37 -5.17
N PHE A 459 11.72 12.71 -4.25
CA PHE A 459 12.61 11.80 -3.55
C PHE A 459 12.09 11.57 -2.13
N LEU A 460 11.79 10.31 -1.80
CA LEU A 460 11.16 9.91 -0.54
C LEU A 460 11.93 8.78 0.13
N PRO A 461 12.46 8.99 1.34
CA PRO A 461 13.06 7.90 2.12
C PRO A 461 11.97 6.93 2.58
N VAL A 462 12.05 5.65 2.24
CA VAL A 462 11.03 4.63 2.54
C VAL A 462 11.59 3.37 3.17
#